data_AF-A0A0M2XZM8-F1
#
_entry.id   AF-A0A0M2XZM8-F1
#
_cell.length_a   1.000
_cell.length_b   1.000
_cell.length_c   1.000
_cell.angle_alpha   90.00
_cell.angle_beta   90.00
_cell.angle_gamma   90.00
#
_symmetry.space_group_name_H-M   'P 1'
#
loop_
_entity.id
_entity.type
_entity.pdbx_description
1 polymer ?
#
loop_
_entity_poly.entity_id
_entity_poly.type
_entity_poly.pdbx_seq_one_letter_code
_entity_poly.pdbx_strand_id
1 'polypeptide(L)'
;MKINKLFIVAACAGTLFASCGQTAADRQRQYSNASLADGDAFAMIKFVGENGNYLVNLADVAAKQSTSAEVKNVAAKIKEAYATVLPELDNLAKELHVGDAQRGVPAFQVPASIGSDSTAAFNDKAFLALVVEKQGEINTRLSHEELNTNKDVIHLSEESLKKVEEIYKLAGGKVEEHHH
;
A
#
# COMPACT_ATOMS: atom_id res chain seq x y z
N MET A 1 -13.84 71.88 -8.19
CA MET A 1 -14.07 70.78 -7.22
C MET A 1 -13.46 69.51 -7.78
N LYS A 2 -12.50 68.90 -7.06
CA LYS A 2 -11.81 67.65 -7.42
C LYS A 2 -12.51 66.49 -6.71
N ILE A 3 -12.97 65.48 -7.44
CA ILE A 3 -13.55 64.26 -6.87
C ILE A 3 -12.61 63.09 -7.20
N ASN A 4 -12.21 62.40 -6.14
CA ASN A 4 -11.15 61.40 -6.07
C ASN A 4 -11.47 60.11 -6.85
N LYS A 5 -10.52 59.67 -7.68
CA LYS A 5 -10.44 58.31 -8.21
C LYS A 5 -9.82 57.39 -7.16
N LEU A 6 -10.63 56.78 -6.30
CA LEU A 6 -10.09 55.87 -5.28
C LEU A 6 -11.09 54.80 -4.82
N PHE A 7 -11.80 54.13 -5.73
CA PHE A 7 -12.71 53.04 -5.32
C PHE A 7 -12.90 51.90 -6.34
N ILE A 8 -11.89 51.55 -7.15
CA ILE A 8 -11.96 50.34 -8.00
C ILE A 8 -10.62 49.59 -8.01
N VAL A 9 -10.11 49.18 -6.84
CA VAL A 9 -9.09 48.12 -6.72
C VAL A 9 -9.31 47.40 -5.38
N ALA A 10 -10.39 46.63 -5.24
CA ALA A 10 -10.63 45.86 -4.03
C ALA A 10 -11.45 44.57 -4.27
N ALA A 11 -11.28 43.92 -5.43
CA ALA A 11 -12.00 42.68 -5.74
C ALA A 11 -11.12 41.55 -6.30
N CYS A 12 -9.79 41.68 -6.28
CA CYS A 12 -8.89 40.60 -6.74
C CYS A 12 -7.91 40.08 -5.68
N ALA A 13 -7.96 40.58 -4.44
CA ALA A 13 -7.01 40.17 -3.38
C ALA A 13 -7.53 39.06 -2.45
N GLY A 14 -8.81 38.66 -2.58
CA GLY A 14 -9.45 37.73 -1.64
C GLY A 14 -9.17 36.25 -1.88
N THR A 15 -8.71 35.85 -3.06
CA THR A 15 -8.57 34.43 -3.42
C THR A 15 -7.14 33.87 -3.32
N LEU A 16 -6.13 34.72 -3.09
CA LEU A 16 -4.73 34.27 -3.04
C LEU A 16 -4.28 33.75 -1.67
N PHE A 17 -5.02 34.04 -0.58
CA PHE A 17 -4.64 33.62 0.77
C PHE A 17 -5.23 32.28 1.22
N ALA A 18 -6.23 31.75 0.53
CA ALA A 18 -6.81 30.45 0.87
C ALA A 18 -5.83 29.28 0.58
N SER A 19 -4.99 29.41 -0.46
CA SER A 19 -4.05 28.35 -0.83
C SER A 19 -2.86 28.24 0.15
N CYS A 20 -2.36 29.35 0.70
CA CYS A 20 -1.21 29.33 1.60
C CYS A 20 -1.49 28.64 2.95
N GLY A 21 -2.72 28.72 3.47
CA GLY A 21 -3.08 28.13 4.76
C GLY A 21 -3.10 26.61 4.74
N GLN A 22 -3.67 26.01 3.70
CA GLN A 22 -3.67 24.56 3.51
C GLN A 22 -2.25 24.03 3.31
N THR A 23 -1.45 24.67 2.44
CA THR A 23 -0.07 24.22 2.20
C THR A 23 0.85 24.38 3.43
N ALA A 24 0.55 25.30 4.35
CA ALA A 24 1.29 25.44 5.61
C ALA A 24 0.91 24.33 6.61
N ALA A 25 -0.39 24.03 6.74
CA ALA A 25 -0.88 22.94 7.59
C ALA A 25 -0.40 21.57 7.10
N ASP A 26 -0.42 21.33 5.79
CA ASP A 26 0.03 20.07 5.19
C ASP A 26 1.54 19.87 5.38
N ARG A 27 2.34 20.93 5.21
CA ARG A 27 3.77 20.90 5.53
C ARG A 27 4.01 20.64 7.00
N GLN A 28 3.25 21.27 7.88
CA GLN A 28 3.38 21.04 9.32
C GLN A 28 3.07 19.59 9.70
N ARG A 29 2.03 18.97 9.10
CA ARG A 29 1.73 17.54 9.31
C ARG A 29 2.85 16.63 8.84
N GLN A 30 3.43 16.91 7.67
CA GLN A 30 4.58 16.17 7.15
C GLN A 30 5.79 16.23 8.09
N TYR A 31 6.11 17.41 8.65
CA TYR A 31 7.25 17.56 9.57
C TYR A 31 6.95 17.05 10.99
N SER A 32 5.69 17.01 11.41
CA SER A 32 5.28 16.53 12.74
C SER A 32 4.89 15.05 12.77
N ASN A 33 5.00 14.31 11.66
CA ASN A 33 4.52 12.93 11.53
C ASN A 33 3.02 12.78 11.86
N ALA A 34 2.21 13.82 11.64
CA ALA A 34 0.78 13.78 11.91
C ALA A 34 0.03 13.18 10.70
N SER A 35 -0.71 12.11 10.95
CA SER A 35 -1.54 11.40 9.97
C SER A 35 -3.03 11.72 10.18
N LEU A 36 -3.79 11.72 9.09
CA LEU A 36 -5.26 11.74 9.10
C LEU A 36 -5.86 10.33 9.09
N ALA A 37 -5.07 9.30 8.83
CA ALA A 37 -5.48 7.91 9.00
C ALA A 37 -5.71 7.61 10.49
N ASP A 38 -6.79 6.89 10.80
CA ASP A 38 -6.95 6.29 12.12
C ASP A 38 -5.91 5.17 12.35
N GLY A 39 -5.90 4.60 13.56
CA GLY A 39 -4.89 3.63 13.95
C GLY A 39 -4.86 2.39 13.06
N ASP A 40 -6.02 1.91 12.64
CA ASP A 40 -6.16 0.71 11.82
C ASP A 40 -5.76 0.99 10.38
N ALA A 41 -6.28 2.06 9.77
CA ALA A 41 -5.90 2.49 8.43
C ALA A 41 -4.40 2.77 8.33
N PHE A 42 -3.81 3.42 9.34
CA PHE A 42 -2.37 3.65 9.39
C PHE A 42 -1.59 2.33 9.42
N ALA A 43 -2.03 1.37 10.25
CA ALA A 43 -1.41 0.07 10.36
C ALA A 43 -1.57 -0.78 9.08
N MET A 44 -2.72 -0.68 8.41
CA MET A 44 -2.99 -1.32 7.12
C MET A 44 -2.09 -0.74 6.04
N ILE A 45 -2.07 0.58 5.87
CA ILE A 45 -1.26 1.27 4.84
C ILE A 45 0.21 0.91 4.96
N LYS A 46 0.73 0.94 6.19
CA LYS A 46 2.11 0.55 6.47
C LYS A 46 2.35 -0.91 6.10
N PHE A 47 1.52 -1.82 6.64
CA PHE A 47 1.75 -3.26 6.51
C PHE A 47 1.60 -3.75 5.06
N VAL A 48 0.57 -3.30 4.35
CA VAL A 48 0.34 -3.68 2.95
C VAL A 48 1.41 -3.07 2.05
N GLY A 49 1.85 -1.83 2.31
CA GLY A 49 2.94 -1.20 1.58
C GLY A 49 4.26 -1.95 1.74
N GLU A 50 4.63 -2.31 2.97
CA GLU A 50 5.85 -3.08 3.28
C GLU A 50 5.80 -4.48 2.65
N ASN A 51 4.75 -5.25 2.94
CA ASN A 51 4.67 -6.65 2.51
C ASN A 51 4.36 -6.79 1.02
N GLY A 52 3.60 -5.86 0.42
CA GLY A 52 3.37 -5.85 -1.02
C GLY A 52 4.67 -5.62 -1.80
N ASN A 53 5.49 -4.64 -1.40
CA ASN A 53 6.82 -4.45 -1.99
C ASN A 53 7.75 -5.65 -1.76
N TYR A 54 7.71 -6.24 -0.56
CA TYR A 54 8.48 -7.44 -0.25
C TYR A 54 8.10 -8.61 -1.17
N LEU A 55 6.80 -8.87 -1.35
CA LEU A 55 6.29 -9.94 -2.19
C LEU A 55 6.64 -9.72 -3.67
N VAL A 56 6.60 -8.48 -4.18
CA VAL A 56 7.04 -8.17 -5.54
C VAL A 56 8.51 -8.51 -5.75
N ASN A 57 9.39 -8.12 -4.82
CA ASN A 57 10.82 -8.45 -4.90
C ASN A 57 11.07 -9.96 -4.78
N LEU A 58 10.32 -10.65 -3.91
CA LEU A 58 10.42 -12.10 -3.77
C LEU A 58 9.92 -12.82 -5.03
N ALA A 59 8.88 -12.32 -5.67
CA ALA A 59 8.37 -12.84 -6.94
C ALA A 59 9.40 -12.72 -8.06
N ASP A 60 10.20 -11.65 -8.10
CA ASP A 60 11.31 -11.52 -9.05
C ASP A 60 12.40 -12.57 -8.83
N VAL A 61 12.68 -12.94 -7.58
CA VAL A 61 13.60 -14.04 -7.25
C VAL A 61 13.03 -15.38 -7.72
N ALA A 62 11.76 -15.64 -7.38
CA ALA A 62 11.08 -16.88 -7.77
C ALA A 62 10.99 -17.05 -9.29
N ALA A 63 10.66 -15.99 -10.03
CA ALA A 63 10.58 -16.02 -11.48
C ALA A 63 11.93 -16.39 -12.15
N LYS A 64 13.05 -15.98 -11.54
CA LYS A 64 14.40 -16.25 -12.03
C LYS A 64 14.91 -17.64 -11.63
N GLN A 65 14.65 -18.07 -10.41
CA GLN A 65 15.31 -19.24 -9.82
C GLN A 65 14.45 -20.51 -9.81
N SER A 66 13.12 -20.38 -9.79
CA SER A 66 12.23 -21.55 -9.80
C SER A 66 12.19 -22.20 -11.18
N THR A 67 12.05 -23.53 -11.21
CA THR A 67 11.70 -24.29 -12.41
C THR A 67 10.21 -24.67 -12.45
N SER A 68 9.46 -24.47 -11.37
CA SER A 68 8.04 -24.81 -11.27
C SER A 68 7.17 -23.80 -12.01
N ALA A 69 6.30 -24.31 -12.89
CA ALA A 69 5.32 -23.49 -13.59
C ALA A 69 4.30 -22.85 -12.62
N GLU A 70 3.92 -23.59 -11.57
CA GLU A 70 3.02 -23.11 -10.52
C GLU A 70 3.61 -21.89 -9.79
N VAL A 71 4.87 -22.00 -9.34
CA VAL A 71 5.57 -20.91 -8.65
C VAL A 71 5.73 -19.69 -9.56
N LYS A 72 6.07 -19.90 -10.84
CA LYS A 72 6.16 -18.80 -11.82
C LYS A 72 4.82 -18.12 -12.05
N ASN A 73 3.72 -18.88 -12.06
CA ASN A 73 2.37 -18.32 -12.17
C ASN A 73 2.01 -17.46 -10.95
N VAL A 74 2.28 -17.97 -9.74
CA VAL A 74 2.08 -17.20 -8.49
C VAL A 74 2.91 -15.91 -8.51
N ALA A 75 4.19 -16.00 -8.88
CA ALA A 75 5.08 -14.85 -8.98
C ALA A 75 4.57 -13.81 -10.00
N ALA A 76 4.09 -14.25 -11.16
CA ALA A 76 3.50 -13.36 -12.16
C ALA A 76 2.25 -12.66 -11.63
N LYS A 77 1.36 -13.39 -10.94
CA LYS A 77 0.13 -12.83 -10.37
C LYS A 77 0.40 -11.81 -9.26
N ILE A 78 1.41 -12.05 -8.41
CA ILE A 78 1.88 -11.07 -7.42
C ILE A 78 2.26 -9.76 -8.12
N LYS A 79 3.08 -9.84 -9.17
CA LYS A 79 3.52 -8.64 -9.90
C LYS A 79 2.36 -7.91 -10.57
N GLU A 80 1.42 -8.65 -11.16
CA GLU A 80 0.22 -8.10 -11.80
C GLU A 80 -0.65 -7.32 -10.80
N ALA A 81 -1.00 -7.94 -9.67
CA ALA A 81 -1.88 -7.33 -8.68
C ALA A 81 -1.24 -6.09 -8.02
N TYR A 82 -0.01 -6.23 -7.55
CA TYR A 82 0.68 -5.15 -6.82
C TYR A 82 1.15 -4.00 -7.71
N ALA A 83 1.22 -4.19 -9.04
CA ALA A 83 1.43 -3.09 -9.99
C ALA A 83 0.31 -2.03 -9.93
N THR A 84 -0.88 -2.41 -9.45
CA THR A 84 -2.02 -1.50 -9.28
C THR A 84 -2.23 -1.14 -7.80
N VAL A 85 -2.16 -2.12 -6.90
CA VAL A 85 -2.43 -1.90 -5.46
C VAL A 85 -1.43 -0.95 -4.82
N LEU A 86 -0.13 -1.09 -5.10
CA LEU A 86 0.89 -0.25 -4.45
C LEU A 86 0.76 1.24 -4.83
N PRO A 87 0.59 1.62 -6.12
CA PRO A 87 0.33 3.02 -6.47
C PRO A 87 -0.96 3.61 -5.88
N GLU A 88 -2.04 2.83 -5.83
CA GLU A 88 -3.29 3.27 -5.20
C GLU A 88 -3.09 3.50 -3.69
N LEU A 89 -2.41 2.57 -3.02
CA LEU A 89 -2.08 2.68 -1.60
C LEU A 89 -1.16 3.89 -1.31
N ASP A 90 -0.19 4.15 -2.19
CA ASP A 90 0.69 5.32 -2.11
C ASP A 90 -0.10 6.63 -2.24
N ASN A 91 -1.13 6.66 -3.07
CA ASN A 91 -1.99 7.84 -3.22
C ASN A 91 -2.84 8.05 -1.96
N LEU A 92 -3.47 7.00 -1.43
CA LEU A 92 -4.22 7.08 -0.18
C LEU A 92 -3.30 7.50 0.99
N ALA A 93 -2.08 6.96 1.07
CA ALA A 93 -1.10 7.35 2.07
C ALA A 93 -0.79 8.85 2.01
N LYS A 94 -0.64 9.42 0.81
CA LYS A 94 -0.41 10.87 0.63
C LYS A 94 -1.61 11.69 1.06
N GLU A 95 -2.82 11.28 0.67
CA GLU A 95 -4.07 11.96 1.05
C GLU A 95 -4.28 11.96 2.57
N LEU A 96 -3.91 10.85 3.22
CA LEU A 96 -4.01 10.70 4.67
C LEU A 96 -2.76 11.19 5.42
N HIS A 97 -1.79 11.80 4.74
CA HIS A 97 -0.54 12.27 5.33
C HIS A 97 0.23 11.19 6.11
N VAL A 98 0.16 9.94 5.67
CA VAL A 98 0.99 8.84 6.16
C VAL A 98 2.38 8.97 5.51
N GLY A 99 3.32 9.58 6.22
CA GLY A 99 4.63 9.92 5.67
C GLY A 99 5.50 8.71 5.35
N ASP A 100 6.35 8.81 4.32
CA ASP A 100 7.25 7.73 3.86
C ASP A 100 8.16 7.19 4.98
N ALA A 101 8.64 8.06 5.86
CA ALA A 101 9.45 7.68 7.01
C ALA A 101 8.68 6.80 8.02
N GLN A 102 7.37 6.98 8.12
CA GLN A 102 6.50 6.22 9.02
C GLN A 102 6.19 4.82 8.47
N ARG A 103 6.26 4.67 7.14
CA ARG A 103 6.03 3.42 6.40
C ARG A 103 7.21 2.46 6.39
N GLY A 104 8.39 2.93 6.83
CA GLY A 104 9.60 2.13 7.09
C GLY A 104 9.79 0.87 6.23
N VAL A 105 10.43 0.99 5.05
CA VAL A 105 10.65 -0.18 4.18
C VAL A 105 11.83 -1.01 4.73
N PRO A 106 11.60 -2.25 5.22
CA PRO A 106 12.71 -3.10 5.63
C PRO A 106 13.59 -3.44 4.42
N ALA A 107 14.89 -3.60 4.64
CA ALA A 107 15.79 -4.05 3.57
C ALA A 107 15.33 -5.42 3.05
N PHE A 108 15.18 -5.55 1.73
CA PHE A 108 14.76 -6.80 1.12
C PHE A 108 15.81 -7.90 1.36
N GLN A 109 15.36 -9.03 1.90
CA GLN A 109 16.17 -10.22 2.11
C GLN A 109 15.35 -11.46 1.76
N VAL A 110 15.98 -12.37 1.02
CA VAL A 110 15.40 -13.69 0.75
C VAL A 110 15.63 -14.57 1.99
N PRO A 111 14.58 -15.15 2.58
CA PRO A 111 14.72 -16.04 3.72
C PRO A 111 15.62 -17.23 3.39
N ALA A 112 16.45 -17.64 4.35
CA ALA A 112 17.33 -18.80 4.19
C ALA A 112 16.56 -20.09 3.84
N SER A 113 15.29 -20.19 4.26
CA SER A 113 14.41 -21.30 3.92
C SER A 113 14.04 -21.39 2.43
N ILE A 114 14.10 -20.27 1.70
CA ILE A 114 13.82 -20.16 0.26
C ILE A 114 15.10 -20.32 -0.57
N GLY A 115 16.22 -19.80 -0.06
CA GLY A 115 17.52 -19.82 -0.74
C GLY A 115 18.17 -18.44 -0.64
N SER A 116 18.92 -18.20 0.44
CA SER A 116 19.48 -16.87 0.76
C SER A 116 20.78 -16.53 0.03
N ASP A 117 21.37 -17.47 -0.70
CA ASP A 117 22.63 -17.26 -1.44
C ASP A 117 22.58 -17.84 -2.86
N SER A 118 23.55 -17.47 -3.70
CA SER A 118 23.62 -17.89 -5.11
C SER A 118 23.93 -19.37 -5.32
N THR A 119 24.19 -20.13 -4.25
CA THR A 119 24.54 -21.56 -4.30
C THR A 119 23.43 -22.46 -3.75
N ALA A 120 22.51 -21.91 -2.96
CA ALA A 120 21.35 -22.61 -2.45
C ALA A 120 20.32 -22.85 -3.57
N ALA A 121 19.84 -24.09 -3.66
CA ALA A 121 18.74 -24.42 -4.55
C ALA A 121 17.46 -23.71 -4.07
N PHE A 122 16.74 -23.09 -5.00
CA PHE A 122 15.49 -22.41 -4.70
C PHE A 122 14.43 -23.40 -4.20
N ASN A 123 13.83 -23.08 -3.05
CA ASN A 123 12.82 -23.92 -2.42
C ASN A 123 11.40 -23.42 -2.74
N ASP A 124 10.82 -24.01 -3.78
CA ASP A 124 9.46 -23.72 -4.25
C ASP A 124 8.41 -23.81 -3.13
N LYS A 125 8.49 -24.83 -2.27
CA LYS A 125 7.52 -25.03 -1.19
C LYS A 125 7.62 -23.95 -0.12
N ALA A 126 8.84 -23.55 0.24
CA ALA A 126 9.05 -22.48 1.21
C ALA A 126 8.59 -21.12 0.66
N PHE A 127 8.78 -20.88 -0.63
CA PHE A 127 8.24 -19.69 -1.29
C PHE A 127 6.71 -19.65 -1.21
N LEU A 128 6.02 -20.72 -1.63
CA LEU A 128 4.56 -20.76 -1.62
C LEU A 128 4.00 -20.61 -0.19
N ALA A 129 4.60 -21.29 0.79
CA ALA A 129 4.19 -21.17 2.19
C ALA A 129 4.31 -19.73 2.72
N LEU A 130 5.39 -19.03 2.37
CA LEU A 130 5.58 -17.63 2.78
C LEU A 130 4.59 -16.69 2.07
N VAL A 131 4.30 -16.92 0.79
CA VAL A 131 3.28 -16.17 0.07
C VAL A 131 1.91 -16.36 0.73
N VAL A 132 1.54 -17.59 1.08
CA VAL A 132 0.29 -17.87 1.81
C VAL A 132 0.23 -17.11 3.13
N GLU A 133 1.28 -17.17 3.95
CA GLU A 133 1.36 -16.46 5.23
C GLU A 133 1.15 -14.95 5.04
N LYS A 134 1.99 -14.31 4.22
CA LYS A 134 1.96 -12.85 4.04
C LYS A 134 0.70 -12.38 3.34
N GLN A 135 0.25 -13.09 2.31
CA GLN A 135 -0.96 -12.71 1.61
C GLN A 135 -2.21 -12.92 2.48
N GLY A 136 -2.23 -13.95 3.34
CA GLY A 136 -3.30 -14.14 4.31
C GLY A 136 -3.39 -13.00 5.32
N GLU A 137 -2.26 -12.54 5.86
CA GLU A 137 -2.19 -11.38 6.75
C GLU A 137 -2.63 -10.09 6.04
N ILE A 138 -2.22 -9.88 4.78
CA ILE A 138 -2.66 -8.74 3.96
C ILE A 138 -4.18 -8.79 3.76
N ASN A 139 -4.73 -9.94 3.36
CA ASN A 139 -6.17 -10.10 3.13
C ASN A 139 -6.96 -9.79 4.41
N THR A 140 -6.48 -10.26 5.56
CA THR A 140 -7.10 -10.02 6.87
C THR A 140 -7.14 -8.54 7.22
N ARG A 141 -6.06 -7.80 6.97
CA ARG A 141 -6.02 -6.35 7.23
C ARG A 141 -6.93 -5.59 6.29
N LEU A 142 -6.89 -5.90 4.99
CA LEU A 142 -7.77 -5.27 4.01
C LEU A 142 -9.24 -5.51 4.33
N SER A 143 -9.62 -6.73 4.74
CA SER A 143 -11.01 -7.01 5.10
C SER A 143 -11.46 -6.28 6.37
N HIS A 144 -10.58 -6.07 7.34
CA HIS A 144 -10.92 -5.38 8.59
C HIS A 144 -11.31 -3.90 8.37
N GLU A 145 -10.78 -3.28 7.32
CA GLU A 145 -11.08 -1.88 6.99
C GLU A 145 -12.53 -1.65 6.55
N GLU A 146 -13.35 -2.68 6.37
CA GLU A 146 -14.80 -2.54 6.18
C GLU A 146 -15.46 -1.81 7.37
N LEU A 147 -14.84 -1.87 8.55
CA LEU A 147 -15.29 -1.21 9.78
C LEU A 147 -14.78 0.23 9.90
N ASN A 148 -13.97 0.71 8.95
CA ASN A 148 -13.40 2.05 8.99
C ASN A 148 -14.48 3.13 8.77
N THR A 149 -14.26 4.33 9.33
CA THR A 149 -15.18 5.46 9.13
C THR A 149 -14.85 6.27 7.87
N ASN A 150 -13.64 6.11 7.33
CA ASN A 150 -13.18 6.75 6.11
C ASN A 150 -13.53 5.91 4.87
N LYS A 151 -14.40 6.46 4.02
CA LYS A 151 -14.88 5.78 2.80
C LYS A 151 -13.79 5.50 1.77
N ASP A 152 -12.76 6.35 1.70
CA ASP A 152 -11.67 6.17 0.75
C ASP A 152 -10.77 4.99 1.17
N VAL A 153 -10.60 4.80 2.49
CA VAL A 153 -9.94 3.62 3.06
C VAL A 153 -10.73 2.36 2.77
N ILE A 154 -12.05 2.35 3.07
CA ILE A 154 -12.93 1.21 2.78
C ILE A 154 -12.84 0.84 1.29
N HIS A 155 -13.04 1.82 0.41
CA HIS A 155 -13.07 1.58 -1.03
C HIS A 155 -11.75 1.01 -1.55
N LEU A 156 -10.62 1.60 -1.17
CA LEU A 156 -9.31 1.08 -1.57
C LEU A 156 -9.09 -0.33 -1.04
N SER A 157 -9.48 -0.61 0.20
CA SER A 157 -9.29 -1.92 0.81
C SER A 157 -10.10 -3.01 0.10
N GLU A 158 -11.37 -2.74 -0.22
CA GLU A 158 -12.24 -3.64 -0.98
C GLU A 158 -11.69 -3.92 -2.38
N GLU A 159 -11.28 -2.88 -3.12
CA GLU A 159 -10.74 -3.02 -4.47
C GLU A 159 -9.38 -3.74 -4.46
N SER A 160 -8.54 -3.46 -3.46
CA SER A 160 -7.26 -4.14 -3.27
C SER A 160 -7.48 -5.61 -2.97
N LEU A 161 -8.42 -5.95 -2.09
CA LEU A 161 -8.73 -7.34 -1.72
C LEU A 161 -9.11 -8.16 -2.96
N LYS A 162 -9.98 -7.62 -3.84
CA LYS A 162 -10.36 -8.27 -5.10
C LYS A 162 -9.17 -8.57 -6.01
N LYS A 163 -8.16 -7.69 -6.02
CA LYS A 163 -6.95 -7.83 -6.84
C LYS A 163 -5.97 -8.87 -6.28
N VAL A 164 -5.87 -8.99 -4.95
CA VAL A 164 -4.82 -9.80 -4.29
C VAL A 164 -5.30 -11.16 -3.78
N GLU A 165 -6.61 -11.38 -3.63
CA GLU A 165 -7.15 -12.64 -3.08
C GLU A 165 -6.79 -13.87 -3.94
N GLU A 166 -6.71 -13.70 -5.26
CA GLU A 166 -6.33 -14.77 -6.18
C GLU A 166 -4.90 -15.28 -5.91
N ILE A 167 -3.99 -14.42 -5.47
CA ILE A 167 -2.62 -14.82 -5.10
C ILE A 167 -2.66 -15.85 -3.98
N TYR A 168 -3.48 -15.60 -2.95
CA TYR A 168 -3.59 -16.49 -1.79
C TYR A 168 -4.09 -17.88 -2.21
N LYS A 169 -5.11 -17.93 -3.08
CA LYS A 169 -5.65 -19.18 -3.62
C LYS A 169 -4.61 -19.94 -4.46
N LEU A 170 -3.94 -19.23 -5.37
CA LEU A 170 -2.91 -19.83 -6.24
C LEU A 170 -1.69 -20.34 -5.46
N ALA A 171 -1.35 -19.71 -4.33
CA ALA A 171 -0.24 -20.14 -3.48
C ALA A 171 -0.60 -21.36 -2.58
N GLY A 172 -1.83 -21.86 -2.64
CA GLY A 172 -2.31 -22.99 -1.84
C GLY A 172 -2.95 -22.60 -0.51
N GLY A 173 -3.27 -21.31 -0.33
CA GLY A 173 -4.05 -20.83 0.80
C GLY A 173 -5.47 -21.40 0.77
N LYS A 174 -5.92 -21.92 1.91
CA LYS A 174 -7.31 -22.36 2.06
C LYS A 174 -8.14 -21.16 2.45
N VAL A 175 -9.12 -20.81 1.62
CA VAL A 175 -10.17 -19.87 2.05
C VAL A 175 -11.07 -20.67 2.98
N GLU A 176 -10.98 -20.39 4.28
CA GLU A 176 -12.01 -20.84 5.20
C GLU A 176 -13.31 -20.16 4.74
N GLU A 177 -14.24 -20.94 4.19
CA GLU A 177 -15.63 -20.52 4.06
C GLU A 177 -16.18 -20.37 5.48
N HIS A 178 -15.89 -19.24 6.13
CA HIS A 178 -16.60 -18.86 7.33
C HIS A 178 -18.03 -18.51 6.91
N HIS A 179 -18.85 -19.55 6.86
CA HIS A 179 -20.29 -19.46 7.00
C HIS A 179 -20.60 -18.56 8.21
N HIS A 180 -21.22 -17.43 7.94
CA HIS A 180 -21.95 -16.64 8.93
C HIS A 180 -22.99 -17.49 9.67
#